data_AF-A0A1M4YGQ1-F1
#
_entry.id   AF-A0A1M4YGQ1-F1
#
_cell.length_a   1.000
_cell.length_b   1.000
_cell.length_c   1.000
_cell.angle_alpha   90.00
_cell.angle_beta   90.00
_cell.angle_gamma   90.00
#
_symmetry.space_group_name_H-M   'P 1'
#
loop_
_entity.id
_entity.type
_entity.pdbx_description
1 polymer ?
#
loop_
_entity_poly.entity_id
_entity_poly.type
_entity_poly.pdbx_seq_one_letter_code
_entity_poly.pdbx_strand_id
1 'polypeptide(L)'
;MNIEEIEKFLAKKTTEQNNYVKITFKKRDAIYGLFIKDRDYSDLKSKNFWRIVTRTHFDAYNQTKNAGLAKIFCGTEFQRLTPHAEAFEEEA
;
A
#
# COMPACT_ATOMS: atom_id res chain seq x y z
N MET A 1 -0.36 10.59 -7.10
CA MET A 1 -1.74 10.11 -7.26
C MET A 1 -2.64 10.86 -6.27
N ASN A 2 -3.92 11.07 -6.60
CA ASN A 2 -4.88 11.76 -5.72
C ASN A 2 -5.48 10.80 -4.69
N ILE A 3 -5.94 11.36 -3.57
CA ILE A 3 -6.50 10.58 -2.44
C ILE A 3 -7.65 9.69 -2.94
N GLU A 4 -8.59 10.26 -3.70
CA GLU A 4 -9.78 9.55 -4.20
C GLU A 4 -9.43 8.33 -5.07
N GLU A 5 -8.39 8.41 -5.89
CA GLU A 5 -7.98 7.28 -6.73
C GLU A 5 -7.36 6.16 -5.91
N ILE A 6 -6.54 6.52 -4.91
CA ILE A 6 -5.94 5.55 -3.99
C ILE A 6 -7.04 4.88 -3.17
N GLU A 7 -8.04 5.64 -2.71
CA GLU A 7 -9.18 5.06 -2.00
C GLU A 7 -10.02 4.13 -2.86
N LYS A 8 -10.33 4.52 -4.10
CA LYS A 8 -11.03 3.64 -5.04
C LYS A 8 -10.26 2.35 -5.27
N PHE A 9 -8.93 2.45 -5.40
CA PHE A 9 -8.06 1.29 -5.53
C PHE A 9 -8.14 0.37 -4.31
N LEU A 10 -7.99 0.95 -3.10
CA LEU A 10 -8.07 0.20 -1.85
C LEU A 10 -9.45 -0.44 -1.67
N ALA A 11 -10.54 0.30 -1.90
CA ALA A 11 -11.91 -0.18 -1.77
C ALA A 11 -12.23 -1.34 -2.73
N LYS A 12 -11.69 -1.31 -3.96
CA LYS A 12 -11.94 -2.32 -4.98
C LYS A 12 -11.20 -3.65 -4.74
N LYS A 13 -10.05 -3.62 -4.06
CA LYS A 13 -9.11 -4.75 -4.02
C LYS A 13 -8.77 -5.26 -2.61
N THR A 14 -9.22 -4.62 -1.53
CA THR A 14 -8.96 -5.10 -0.15
C THR A 14 -9.91 -6.20 0.37
N THR A 15 -10.82 -6.69 -0.48
CA THR A 15 -11.82 -7.71 -0.13
C THR A 15 -11.29 -9.14 -0.18
N GLU A 16 -10.16 -9.39 -0.84
CA GLU A 16 -9.61 -10.73 -1.02
C GLU A 16 -8.26 -10.84 -0.30
N GLN A 17 -8.02 -12.01 0.30
CA GLN A 17 -7.02 -12.32 1.34
C GLN A 17 -5.54 -12.02 1.02
N ASN A 18 -5.22 -11.31 -0.07
CA ASN A 18 -3.87 -10.91 -0.49
C ASN A 18 -3.81 -9.41 -0.84
N ASN A 19 -3.79 -8.57 0.18
CA ASN A 19 -3.75 -7.10 0.10
C ASN A 19 -2.39 -6.50 -0.33
N TYR A 20 -1.57 -7.28 -1.02
CA TYR A 20 -0.26 -6.82 -1.47
C TYR A 20 -0.42 -5.91 -2.69
N VAL A 21 0.23 -4.76 -2.64
CA VAL A 21 0.17 -3.74 -3.69
C VAL A 21 1.59 -3.40 -4.12
N LYS A 22 1.84 -3.43 -5.42
CA LYS A 22 3.05 -2.86 -6.01
C LYS A 22 2.83 -1.36 -6.17
N ILE A 23 3.58 -0.57 -5.41
CA ILE A 23 3.57 0.89 -5.47
C ILE A 23 4.76 1.32 -6.32
N THR A 24 4.47 1.82 -7.52
CA THR A 24 5.48 2.42 -8.40
C THR A 24 5.55 3.91 -8.08
N PHE A 25 6.76 4.42 -7.85
CA PHE A 25 6.97 5.82 -7.54
C PHE A 25 7.49 6.59 -8.76
N LYS A 26 7.31 7.90 -8.74
CA LYS A 26 7.78 8.78 -9.82
C LYS A 26 9.31 8.91 -9.91
N LYS A 27 10.00 8.77 -8.77
CA LYS A 27 11.43 9.11 -8.62
C LYS A 27 12.28 8.01 -7.99
N ARG A 28 11.70 6.85 -7.67
CA ARG A 28 12.39 5.73 -7.00
C ARG A 28 11.81 4.40 -7.43
N ASP A 29 12.53 3.33 -7.13
CA ASP A 29 12.11 1.96 -7.40
C ASP A 29 10.74 1.62 -6.83
N ALA A 30 9.99 0.82 -7.59
CA ALA A 30 8.72 0.30 -7.15
C ALA A 30 8.92 -0.64 -5.95
N ILE A 31 8.01 -0.56 -4.97
CA ILE A 31 8.04 -1.44 -3.81
C ILE A 31 6.77 -2.26 -3.73
N TYR A 32 6.86 -3.42 -3.11
CA TYR A 32 5.70 -4.19 -2.70
C TYR A 32 5.38 -3.87 -1.25
N GLY A 33 4.14 -3.45 -1.01
CA GLY A 33 3.70 -3.02 0.28
C GLY A 33 2.25 -3.39 0.56
N LEU A 34 1.93 -3.45 1.85
CA LEU A 34 0.60 -3.71 2.37
C LEU A 34 0.08 -2.43 3.02
N PHE A 35 -1.02 -1.88 2.49
CA PHE A 35 -1.70 -0.75 3.09
C PHE A 35 -2.42 -1.21 4.36
N ILE A 36 -2.18 -0.49 5.47
CA ILE A 36 -2.82 -0.79 6.75
C ILE A 36 -3.70 0.36 7.19
N LYS A 37 -4.82 0.02 7.84
CA LYS A 37 -5.73 0.98 8.46
C LYS A 37 -5.49 0.95 9.96
N ASP A 38 -4.87 2.01 10.48
CA ASP A 38 -4.65 2.21 11.91
C ASP A 38 -5.47 3.41 12.42
N ARG A 39 -5.36 3.78 13.70
CA ARG A 39 -6.09 4.89 14.32
C ARG A 39 -5.83 6.22 13.60
N ASP A 40 -4.62 6.40 13.08
CA ASP A 40 -4.21 7.61 12.35
C ASP A 40 -4.56 7.60 10.85
N TYR A 41 -5.27 6.57 10.36
CA TYR A 41 -5.58 6.43 8.93
C TYR A 41 -6.34 7.64 8.37
N SER A 42 -7.32 8.17 9.10
CA SER A 42 -8.11 9.33 8.65
C SER A 42 -7.27 10.61 8.55
N ASP A 43 -6.42 10.84 9.55
CA ASP A 43 -5.48 11.98 9.59
C ASP A 43 -4.44 11.91 8.47
N LEU A 44 -3.83 10.74 8.28
CA LEU A 44 -2.84 10.54 7.23
C LEU A 44 -3.48 10.69 5.85
N LYS A 45 -4.62 10.04 5.62
CA LYS A 45 -5.39 10.14 4.37
C LYS A 45 -5.69 11.60 4.02
N SER A 46 -6.12 12.40 4.99
CA SER A 46 -6.46 13.82 4.77
C SER A 46 -5.27 14.65 4.27
N LYS A 47 -4.05 14.16 4.50
CA LYS A 47 -2.79 14.76 4.05
C LYS A 47 -2.15 13.99 2.87
N ASN A 48 -2.88 13.05 2.28
CA ASN A 48 -2.39 12.11 1.26
C ASN A 48 -1.18 11.28 1.72
N PHE A 49 -1.16 10.87 2.98
CA PHE A 49 -0.20 9.94 3.55
C PHE A 49 -0.83 8.58 3.78
N TRP A 50 -0.02 7.53 3.60
CA TRP A 50 -0.48 6.15 3.67
C TRP A 50 0.53 5.31 4.45
N ARG A 51 0.05 4.58 5.46
CA ARG A 51 0.87 3.58 6.16
C ARG A 51 0.95 2.31 5.33
N ILE A 52 2.16 1.96 4.97
CA ILE A 52 2.46 0.80 4.15
C ILE A 52 3.53 -0.02 4.85
N VAL A 53 3.21 -1.28 5.15
CA VAL A 53 4.20 -2.27 5.56
C VAL A 53 4.96 -2.67 4.31
N THR A 54 6.30 -2.67 4.35
CA THR A 54 7.12 -3.12 3.21
C THR A 54 7.32 -4.63 3.27
N ARG A 55 7.66 -5.25 2.14
CA ARG A 55 7.92 -6.70 2.04
C ARG A 55 8.87 -7.23 3.13
N THR A 56 9.91 -6.46 3.49
CA THR A 56 10.87 -6.79 4.54
C THR A 56 10.25 -6.98 5.93
N HIS A 57 9.09 -6.38 6.17
CA HIS A 57 8.40 -6.41 7.46
C HIS A 57 7.08 -7.20 7.41
N PHE A 58 6.77 -7.87 6.30
CA PHE A 58 5.55 -8.67 6.20
C PHE A 58 5.48 -9.81 7.21
N ASP A 59 6.57 -10.54 7.38
CA ASP A 59 6.61 -11.68 8.33
C ASP A 59 6.39 -11.20 9.77
N ALA A 60 7.17 -10.21 10.19
CA ALA A 60 7.04 -9.58 11.49
C ALA A 60 5.65 -8.96 11.70
N TYR A 61 5.08 -8.29 10.69
CA TYR A 61 3.72 -7.75 10.78
C TYR A 61 2.67 -8.86 10.84
N ASN A 62 2.85 -9.97 10.12
CA ASN A 62 1.89 -11.05 10.15
C ASN A 62 1.83 -11.73 11.53
N GLN A 63 2.98 -11.86 12.18
CA GLN A 63 3.11 -12.43 13.53
C GLN A 63 2.64 -11.47 14.63
N THR A 64 3.08 -10.20 14.57
CA THR A 64 2.86 -9.23 15.67
C THR A 64 1.67 -8.32 15.46
N LYS A 65 1.18 -8.18 14.23
CA LYS A 65 0.21 -7.17 13.78
C LYS A 65 0.60 -5.74 14.18
N ASN A 66 1.90 -5.48 14.38
CA ASN A 66 2.38 -4.20 14.88
C ASN A 66 2.45 -3.14 13.76
N ALA A 67 1.58 -2.13 13.85
CA ALA A 67 1.53 -1.01 12.91
C ALA A 67 2.82 -0.15 12.90
N GLY A 68 3.67 -0.25 13.93
CA GLY A 68 4.99 0.41 13.97
C GLY A 68 6.00 -0.14 12.95
N LEU A 69 5.73 -1.31 12.38
CA LEU A 69 6.53 -1.88 11.28
C LEU A 69 6.21 -1.26 9.92
N ALA A 70 5.10 -0.52 9.82
CA ALA A 70 4.75 0.22 8.62
C ALA A 70 5.51 1.55 8.54
N LYS A 71 5.82 1.96 7.31
CA LYS A 71 6.35 3.28 7.02
C LYS A 71 5.26 4.16 6.40
N ILE A 72 5.37 5.47 6.63
CA ILE A 72 4.46 6.45 6.04
C ILE A 72 5.03 6.86 4.69
N PHE A 73 4.20 6.78 3.65
CA PHE A 73 4.55 7.25 2.31
C PHE A 73 3.57 8.31 1.82
N CYS A 74 4.06 9.25 1.02
CA CYS A 74 3.22 10.28 0.42
C CYS A 74 2.61 9.78 -0.89
N GLY A 75 1.29 9.78 -1.00
CA GLY A 75 0.55 9.37 -2.19
C GLY A 75 0.82 10.24 -3.42
N THR A 76 1.32 11.47 -3.22
CA THR A 76 1.74 12.36 -4.30
C THR A 76 2.94 11.80 -5.08
N GLU A 77 3.80 11.03 -4.41
CA GLU A 77 4.95 10.35 -5.01
C GLU A 77 4.56 9.09 -5.81
N PHE A 78 3.36 8.57 -5.57
CA PHE A 78 2.87 7.38 -6.29
C PHE A 78 2.61 7.76 -7.74
N GLN A 79 3.22 6.98 -8.62
CA GLN A 79 3.01 7.00 -10.07
C GLN A 79 1.92 6.00 -10.45
N ARG A 80 1.97 4.77 -9.92
CA ARG A 80 1.02 3.69 -10.23
C ARG A 80 0.87 2.74 -9.05
N LEU A 81 -0.34 2.24 -8.83
CA LEU A 81 -0.64 1.15 -7.89
C LEU A 81 -1.11 -0.07 -8.70
N THR A 82 -0.47 -1.21 -8.48
CA THR A 82 -0.84 -2.48 -9.14
C THR A 82 -1.14 -3.51 -8.06
N PRO A 83 -2.30 -4.19 -8.09
CA PRO A 83 -2.61 -5.23 -7.13
C PRO A 83 -1.73 -6.46 -7.44
N HIS A 84 -1.31 -7.19 -6.41
CA HIS A 84 -0.48 -8.38 -6.59
C HIS A 84 -1.15 -9.45 -7.45
N ALA A 85 -2.48 -9.54 -7.45
CA ALA A 85 -3.23 -10.46 -8.31
C ALA A 85 -2.98 -10.22 -9.82
N GLU A 86 -2.85 -8.96 -10.28
CA GLU A 86 -2.57 -8.64 -11.69
C GLU A 86 -1.07 -8.61 -12.02
N ALA A 87 -0.20 -8.51 -11.01
CA ALA A 87 1.24 -8.39 -11.23
C ALA A 87 1.93 -9.69 -11.70
N PHE A 88 1.22 -10.83 -11.65
CA PHE A 88 1.72 -12.14 -12.11
C PHE A 88 1.07 -12.62 -13.42
N GLU A 89 0.06 -11.92 -13.94
CA GLU A 89 -0.56 -12.27 -15.23
C GLU A 89 0.12 -11.59 -16.43
N GLU A 90 1.03 -10.63 -16.20
CA GLU A 90 1.75 -9.91 -17.27
C GLU A 90 3.06 -10.60 -17.72
N GLU A 91 3.40 -11.77 -17.15
CA GLU A 91 4.57 -12.60 -17.53
C GLU A 91 4.21 -14.06 -17.92
N ALA A 92 2.99 -14.32 -18.42
CA ALA A 92 2.55 -15.63 -18.91
C ALA A 92 2.25 -15.64 -20.42
#